data_AF-A0A925Z2Y4-F1
#
_entry.id   AF-A0A925Z2Y4-F1
#
_cell.length_a   1.000
_cell.length_b   1.000
_cell.length_c   1.000
_cell.angle_alpha   90.00
_cell.angle_beta   90.00
_cell.angle_gamma   90.00
#
_symmetry.space_group_name_H-M   'P 1'
#
loop_
_entity.id
_entity.type
_entity.pdbx_description
1 polymer ?
#
loop_
_entity_poly.entity_id
_entity_poly.type
_entity_poly.pdbx_seq_one_letter_code
_entity_poly.pdbx_strand_id
1 'polypeptide(L)' 'MTANALALYIHWPYCAAKCPYCDFNSYARQTVSETRYLAAVLREIDHYAT' A
#
# COMPACT_ATOMS: atom_id res chain seq x y z
N MET A 1 -26.03 -0.54 -18.87
CA MET A 1 -24.61 -0.43 -19.27
C MET A 1 -23.86 0.19 -18.09
N THR A 2 -23.34 -0.63 -17.17
CA THR A 2 -22.43 -0.10 -16.15
C THR A 2 -21.09 0.08 -16.86
N ALA A 3 -20.62 1.33 -16.94
CA ALA A 3 -19.24 1.60 -17.31
C ALA A 3 -18.35 0.77 -16.39
N ASN A 4 -17.35 0.09 -16.94
CA ASN A 4 -16.40 -0.68 -16.14
C ASN A 4 -15.64 0.31 -15.26
N ALA A 5 -16.02 0.41 -13.99
CA ALA A 5 -15.48 1.40 -13.07
C ALA A 5 -14.04 0.99 -12.71
N LEU A 6 -13.09 1.91 -12.92
CA LEU A 6 -11.73 1.73 -12.44
C LEU A 6 -11.75 1.72 -10.91
N ALA A 7 -11.15 0.70 -10.30
CA ALA A 7 -10.95 0.61 -8.86
C ALA A 7 -9.45 0.52 -8.56
N LEU A 8 -9.02 1.12 -7.46
CA LEU A 8 -7.63 1.11 -7.00
C LEU A 8 -7.56 0.54 -5.58
N TYR A 9 -6.66 -0.41 -5.37
CA TYR A 9 -6.27 -0.88 -4.05
C TYR A 9 -4.81 -0.50 -3.81
N ILE A 10 -4.54 0.16 -2.68
CA ILE A 10 -3.18 0.52 -2.27
C ILE A 10 -2.85 -0.24 -1.00
N HIS A 11 -1.78 -1.02 -1.03
CA HIS A 11 -1.36 -1.81 0.12
C HIS A 11 -0.43 -1.03 1.04
N TRP A 12 -0.92 -0.66 2.23
CA TRP A 12 -0.09 -0.08 3.29
C TRP A 12 0.41 -1.16 4.26
N PRO A 13 1.72 -1.50 4.28
CA PRO A 13 2.22 -2.65 5.00
C PRO A 13 2.72 -2.31 6.42
N TYR A 14 2.40 -1.14 6.98
CA TYR A 14 3.00 -0.70 8.25
C TYR A 14 1.98 -0.54 9.38
N CYS A 15 2.36 -0.98 10.58
CA CYS A 15 1.58 -0.78 11.81
C CYS A 15 2.49 -0.22 12.91
N ALA A 16 1.92 0.53 13.87
CA ALA A 16 2.67 0.96 15.06
C ALA A 16 3.11 -0.24 15.93
N ALA A 17 2.26 -1.26 16.00
CA ALA A 17 2.53 -2.56 16.62
C ALA A 17 1.83 -3.67 15.83
N LYS A 18 2.31 -4.92 15.96
CA LYS A 18 1.69 -6.09 15.34
C LYS A 18 0.80 -6.77 16.40
N CYS A 19 -0.48 -6.98 16.10
CA CYS A 19 -1.37 -7.74 16.98
C CYS A 19 -1.03 -9.24 16.92
N PRO A 20 -1.23 -10.01 18.01
CA PRO A 20 -0.87 -11.44 18.07
C PRO A 20 -1.67 -12.32 17.10
N TYR A 21 -2.82 -11.85 16.64
CA TYR A 21 -3.69 -12.55 15.68
C TYR A 21 -3.57 -12.00 14.25
N CYS A 22 -2.69 -11.01 14.00
CA CYS A 22 -2.67 -10.31 12.73
C CYS A 22 -2.01 -11.16 11.64
N ASP A 23 -2.82 -11.57 10.65
CA ASP A 23 -2.43 -12.35 9.47
C ASP A 23 -2.24 -11.50 8.20
N PHE A 24 -2.60 -10.21 8.25
CA PHE A 24 -2.30 -9.28 7.17
C PHE A 24 -0.80 -9.21 6.89
N ASN A 25 -0.44 -9.05 5.61
CA ASN A 25 0.92 -8.73 5.20
C ASN A 25 1.28 -7.32 5.68
N SER A 26 1.75 -7.21 6.92
CA SER A 26 2.11 -5.95 7.55
C SER A 26 3.25 -6.14 8.54
N TYR A 27 3.92 -5.03 8.86
CA TYR A 27 5.13 -5.00 9.65
C TYR A 27 5.01 -3.91 10.71
N ALA A 28 5.34 -4.25 11.96
CA ALA A 28 5.51 -3.25 13.00
C ALA A 28 6.76 -2.40 12.69
N ARG A 29 6.59 -1.08 12.66
CA ARG A 29 7.66 -0.11 12.43
C ARG A 29 7.43 1.11 13.33
N GLN A 30 8.47 1.51 14.05
CA GLN A 30 8.44 2.75 14.85
C GLN A 30 8.58 3.99 13.97
N THR A 31 9.36 3.88 12.89
CA THR A 31 9.56 4.95 11.91
C THR A 31 9.38 4.39 10.51
N VAL A 32 8.69 5.15 9.68
CA VAL A 32 8.46 4.85 8.26
C VAL A 32 8.89 6.07 7.46
N SER A 33 9.69 5.86 6.42
CA SER A 33 9.94 6.91 5.43
C SER A 33 8.74 6.97 4.48
N GLU A 34 7.77 7.82 4.79
CA GLU A 34 6.57 8.03 3.97
C GLU A 34 6.93 8.47 2.56
N THR A 35 7.91 9.37 2.42
CA THR A 35 8.41 9.82 1.11
C THR A 35 8.92 8.67 0.26
N ARG A 36 9.68 7.73 0.86
CA ARG A 36 10.18 6.56 0.14
C ARG A 36 9.04 5.62 -0.25
N TYR A 37 8.06 5.42 0.62
CA TYR A 37 6.89 4.57 0.32
C TYR A 37 6.07 5.18 -0.81
N LEU A 38 5.73 6.47 -0.73
CA LEU A 38 5.00 7.18 -1.78
C LEU A 38 5.73 7.10 -3.12
N ALA A 39 7.03 7.36 -3.14
CA ALA A 39 7.83 7.25 -4.36
C ALA A 39 7.81 5.83 -4.95
N ALA A 40 7.70 4.79 -4.13
CA ALA A 40 7.57 3.42 -4.62
C ALA A 40 6.19 3.14 -5.23
N VAL A 41 5.11 3.56 -4.56
CA VAL A 41 3.75 3.41 -5.07
C VAL A 41 3.56 4.17 -6.38
N LEU A 42 4.07 5.39 -6.48
CA LEU A 42 4.00 6.17 -7.73
C LEU A 42 4.71 5.46 -8.89
N ARG A 43 5.92 4.93 -8.67
CA ARG A 43 6.62 4.14 -9.70
C ARG A 43 5.85 2.90 -10.13
N GLU A 44 5.13 2.26 -9.21
CA GLU A 44 4.28 1.12 -9.52
C GLU A 44 3.05 1.54 -10.35
N ILE A 45 2.39 2.63 -9.97
CA ILE A 45 1.28 3.19 -10.76
C ILE A 45 1.75 3.54 -12.17
N ASP A 46 2.88 4.23 -12.31
CA ASP A 46 3.46 4.59 -13.61
C ASP A 46 3.75 3.35 -14.47
N HIS A 47 4.16 2.23 -13.85
CA HIS A 47 4.38 0.97 -14.54
C HIS A 47 3.09 0.36 -15.11
N TYR A 48 1.94 0.52 -14.44
CA TYR A 48 0.65 0.00 -14.89
C TYR A 48 -0.19 1.02 -15.69
N ALA A 49 0.21 2.28 -15.72
CA ALA A 49 -0.51 3.35 -16.42
C ALA A 49 -0.34 3.32 -17.95
N THR A 50 0.62 2.53 -18.46
CA THR A 50 0.90 2.32 -19.89
C THR A 50 0.17 1.11 -20.43
#